data_AF-E6VEN1-F1
#
_entry.id   AF-E6VEN1-F1
#
_cell.length_a   1.000
_cell.length_b   1.000
_cell.length_c   1.000
_cell.angle_alpha   90.00
_cell.angle_beta   90.00
_cell.angle_gamma   90.00
#
_symmetry.space_group_name_H-M   'P 1'
#
loop_
_entity.id
_entity.type
_entity.pdbx_description
1 polymer ?
#
loop_
_entity_poly.entity_id
_entity_poly.type
_entity_poly.pdbx_seq_one_letter_code
_entity_poly.pdbx_strand_id
1 'polypeptide(L)'
;MPLSETTPMSVARTPRGSRKASSGLKITLKPFERIEIGGLTLINGWTESSTFSIEGTAPVLRQANTILEDHADTSLRQVYLRLQKLYLRRDGATLEGYHQAVERLLEEMPAAAEAVEKANKAIADQRLYAALKAYRDLLDQTDEGWSSQASEPAPIRQGDPEALPRVEFVRDRRKYRAGASRSQPG
;
A
#
# COMPACT_ATOMS: atom_id res chain seq x y z
N MET A 1 31.91 43.26 -54.61
CA MET A 1 31.99 43.17 -53.14
C MET A 1 30.62 43.53 -52.55
N PRO A 2 29.75 42.57 -52.22
CA PRO A 2 28.60 42.83 -51.35
C PRO A 2 28.87 42.31 -49.94
N LEU A 3 28.51 43.12 -48.93
CA LEU A 3 28.49 42.73 -47.52
C LEU A 3 27.18 42.00 -47.23
N SER A 4 27.28 40.76 -46.74
CA SER A 4 26.15 39.92 -46.38
C SER A 4 25.62 40.30 -44.99
N GLU A 5 24.35 40.69 -44.91
CA GLU A 5 23.57 40.74 -43.67
C GLU A 5 23.32 39.31 -43.17
N THR A 6 23.71 39.01 -41.94
CA THR A 6 23.35 37.77 -41.25
C THR A 6 22.43 38.08 -40.07
N THR A 7 21.14 37.83 -40.27
CA THR A 7 20.13 37.78 -39.20
C THR A 7 20.38 36.56 -38.30
N PRO A 8 20.46 36.68 -36.97
CA PRO A 8 20.45 35.51 -36.10
C PRO A 8 19.03 34.93 -35.97
N MET A 9 18.89 33.66 -36.35
CA MET A 9 17.68 32.85 -36.13
C MET A 9 17.41 32.68 -34.64
N SER A 10 16.23 33.14 -34.21
CA SER A 10 15.68 32.91 -32.88
C SER A 10 15.27 31.45 -32.73
N VAL A 11 16.03 30.69 -31.94
CA VAL A 11 15.68 29.31 -31.56
C VAL A 11 14.56 29.35 -30.53
N ALA A 12 13.34 29.15 -30.99
CA ALA A 12 12.16 28.98 -30.14
C ALA A 12 12.36 27.75 -29.23
N ARG A 13 12.48 27.99 -27.92
CA ARG A 13 12.45 26.93 -26.90
C ARG A 13 11.05 26.34 -26.86
N THR A 14 10.90 25.11 -27.32
CA THR A 14 9.67 24.31 -27.16
C THR A 14 9.30 24.26 -25.67
N PRO A 15 8.04 24.55 -25.29
CA PRO A 15 7.64 24.43 -23.89
C PRO A 15 7.76 22.96 -23.47
N ARG A 16 8.57 22.71 -22.43
CA ARG A 16 8.63 21.41 -21.74
C ARG A 16 7.21 21.11 -21.28
N GLY A 17 6.54 20.18 -21.94
CA GLY A 17 5.24 19.68 -21.51
C GLY A 17 5.31 19.36 -20.02
N SER A 18 4.40 19.97 -19.26
CA SER A 18 4.23 19.69 -17.84
C SER A 18 3.95 18.20 -17.69
N ARG A 19 4.94 17.41 -17.27
CA ARG A 19 4.70 16.03 -16.84
C ARG A 19 3.71 16.12 -15.69
N LYS A 20 2.47 15.74 -15.94
CA LYS A 20 1.47 15.46 -14.90
C LYS A 20 2.18 14.60 -13.86
N ALA A 21 2.17 15.02 -12.59
CA ALA A 21 2.75 14.22 -11.52
C ALA A 21 2.13 12.82 -11.60
N SER A 22 2.93 11.78 -11.78
CA SER A 22 2.40 10.42 -11.78
C SER A 22 1.78 10.18 -10.40
N SER A 23 0.52 9.80 -10.38
CA SER A 23 -0.27 9.55 -9.17
C SER A 23 0.14 8.23 -8.51
N GLY A 24 1.44 8.02 -8.31
CA GLY A 24 2.01 6.81 -7.72
C GLY A 24 2.00 6.86 -6.19
N LEU A 25 1.73 5.72 -5.57
CA LEU A 25 1.90 5.56 -4.13
C LEU A 25 3.40 5.48 -3.83
N LYS A 26 3.90 6.46 -3.08
CA LYS A 26 5.28 6.44 -2.58
C LYS A 26 5.32 5.87 -1.17
N ILE A 27 6.07 4.79 -0.98
CA ILE A 27 6.19 4.07 0.29
C ILE A 27 7.65 3.85 0.67
N THR A 28 7.99 3.99 1.94
CA THR A 28 9.31 3.63 2.47
C THR A 28 9.17 2.38 3.33
N LEU A 29 10.01 1.39 3.06
CA LEU A 29 10.06 0.12 3.77
C LEU A 29 11.38 0.03 4.55
N LYS A 30 11.30 -0.36 5.82
CA LYS A 30 12.45 -0.72 6.65
C LYS A 30 13.13 -1.99 6.11
N PRO A 31 14.36 -2.31 6.56
CA PRO A 31 15.01 -3.57 6.20
C PRO A 31 14.10 -4.77 6.49
N PHE A 32 13.94 -5.65 5.51
CA PHE A 32 13.11 -6.86 5.56
C PHE A 32 11.61 -6.62 5.79
N GLU A 33 11.13 -5.37 5.77
CA GLU A 33 9.70 -5.05 5.81
C GLU A 33 9.02 -5.48 4.51
N ARG A 34 7.75 -5.88 4.64
CA ARG A 34 6.93 -6.41 3.55
C ARG A 34 5.65 -5.61 3.35
N ILE A 35 5.17 -5.61 2.12
CA ILE A 35 3.84 -5.14 1.76
C ILE A 35 3.21 -6.12 0.77
N GLU A 36 1.90 -6.27 0.88
CA GLU A 36 1.08 -7.08 -0.01
C GLU A 36 0.47 -6.18 -1.08
N ILE A 37 0.61 -6.57 -2.35
CA ILE A 37 0.10 -5.86 -3.54
C ILE A 37 -0.72 -6.86 -4.35
N GLY A 38 -2.02 -6.94 -4.05
CA GLY A 38 -2.92 -7.96 -4.61
C GLY A 38 -2.36 -9.37 -4.40
N GLY A 39 -2.06 -10.05 -5.51
CA GLY A 39 -1.46 -11.38 -5.52
C GLY A 39 0.04 -11.43 -5.22
N LEU A 40 0.73 -10.29 -5.12
CA LEU A 40 2.19 -10.20 -5.00
C LEU A 40 2.61 -9.70 -3.62
N THR A 41 3.82 -10.06 -3.21
CA THR A 41 4.45 -9.56 -1.98
C THR A 41 5.73 -8.84 -2.33
N LEU A 42 5.87 -7.58 -1.93
CA LEU A 42 7.11 -6.81 -2.07
C LEU A 42 7.84 -6.78 -0.73
N ILE A 43 9.12 -7.17 -0.76
CA ILE A 43 9.98 -7.24 0.41
C ILE A 43 11.20 -6.35 0.17
N ASN A 44 11.54 -5.50 1.14
CA ASN A 44 12.83 -4.82 1.12
C ASN A 44 13.95 -5.79 1.56
N GLY A 45 14.59 -6.45 0.60
CA GLY A 45 15.71 -7.36 0.87
C GLY A 45 17.01 -6.69 1.30
N TRP A 46 17.06 -5.35 1.37
CA TRP A 46 18.26 -4.61 1.74
C TRP A 46 18.36 -4.41 3.26
N THR A 47 19.59 -4.25 3.75
CA THR A 47 19.88 -3.90 5.16
C THR A 47 19.56 -2.44 5.49
N GLU A 48 19.23 -1.62 4.49
CA GLU A 48 18.86 -0.22 4.63
C GLU A 48 17.39 0.02 4.26
N SER A 49 16.80 1.12 4.75
CA SER A 49 15.44 1.51 4.37
C SER A 49 15.39 1.99 2.91
N SER A 50 14.42 1.49 2.16
CA SER A 50 14.27 1.75 0.72
C SER A 50 12.91 2.38 0.41
N THR A 51 12.90 3.36 -0.48
CA THR A 51 11.67 3.99 -0.96
C THR A 51 11.28 3.44 -2.32
N PHE A 52 10.04 2.96 -2.42
CA PHE A 52 9.43 2.42 -3.63
C PHE A 52 8.33 3.37 -4.11
N SER A 53 8.21 3.50 -5.43
CA SER A 53 7.05 4.12 -6.07
C SER A 53 6.24 3.01 -6.72
N ILE A 54 4.98 2.89 -6.32
CA ILE A 54 4.05 1.90 -6.82
C ILE A 54 3.02 2.64 -7.65
N GLU A 55 3.00 2.35 -8.95
CA GLU A 55 2.00 2.89 -9.87
C GLU A 55 1.08 1.75 -10.32
N GLY A 56 -0.23 1.96 -10.22
CA GLY A 56 -1.23 0.97 -10.56
C GLY A 56 -2.38 0.95 -9.56
N THR A 57 -3.19 -0.10 -9.67
CA THR A 57 -4.55 -0.15 -9.11
C THR A 57 -4.77 -1.38 -8.24
N ALA A 58 -3.74 -2.21 -8.16
CA ALA A 58 -3.71 -3.36 -7.30
C ALA A 58 -3.94 -2.91 -5.84
N PRO A 59 -4.76 -3.64 -5.09
CA PRO A 59 -5.00 -3.38 -3.67
C PRO A 59 -3.68 -3.55 -2.90
N VAL A 60 -3.36 -2.60 -2.02
CA VAL A 60 -2.12 -2.64 -1.23
C VAL A 60 -2.45 -2.72 0.26
N LEU A 61 -1.79 -3.63 0.99
CA LEU A 61 -1.77 -3.71 2.45
C LEU A 61 -0.32 -3.75 2.96
N ARG A 62 -0.08 -3.18 4.14
CA ARG A 62 1.21 -3.28 4.84
C ARG A 62 1.24 -4.51 5.72
N GLN A 63 2.42 -5.06 5.98
CA GLN A 63 2.59 -6.19 6.90
C GLN A 63 1.93 -5.94 8.27
N ALA A 64 2.07 -4.72 8.82
CA ALA A 64 1.45 -4.34 10.10
C ALA A 64 -0.09 -4.37 10.09
N ASN A 65 -0.71 -4.33 8.91
CA ASN A 65 -2.16 -4.43 8.72
C ASN A 65 -2.56 -5.79 8.11
N THR A 66 -1.67 -6.78 8.13
CA THR A 66 -1.97 -8.12 7.62
C THR A 66 -1.81 -9.16 8.71
N ILE A 67 -2.67 -10.18 8.67
CA ILE A 67 -2.57 -11.37 9.50
C ILE A 67 -2.22 -12.58 8.64
N LEU A 68 -1.38 -13.47 9.18
CA LEU A 68 -1.09 -14.78 8.59
C LEU A 68 -2.15 -15.80 9.03
N GLU A 69 -2.35 -16.84 8.23
CA GLU A 69 -3.34 -17.88 8.52
C GLU A 69 -3.10 -18.54 9.87
N ASP A 70 -1.85 -18.84 10.20
CA ASP A 70 -1.45 -19.48 11.47
C ASP A 70 -1.71 -18.61 12.70
N HIS A 71 -1.91 -17.29 12.51
CA HIS A 71 -2.22 -16.34 13.58
C HIS A 71 -3.71 -16.02 13.69
N ALA A 72 -4.56 -16.55 12.80
CA ALA A 72 -6.02 -16.36 12.86
C ALA A 72 -6.69 -17.38 13.77
N ASP A 73 -6.29 -17.37 15.03
CA ASP A 73 -6.71 -18.27 16.11
C ASP A 73 -8.04 -17.89 16.78
N THR A 74 -8.50 -16.64 16.62
CA THR A 74 -9.79 -16.16 17.13
C THR A 74 -10.81 -15.92 16.01
N SER A 75 -12.11 -16.02 16.30
CA SER A 75 -13.17 -15.77 15.31
C SER A 75 -13.11 -14.36 14.72
N LEU A 76 -12.73 -13.35 15.50
CA LEU A 76 -12.54 -11.99 15.00
C LEU A 76 -11.37 -11.89 14.01
N ARG A 77 -10.23 -12.52 14.35
CA ARG A 77 -9.06 -12.59 13.46
C ARG A 77 -9.34 -13.39 12.19
N GLN A 78 -10.16 -14.44 12.27
CA GLN A 78 -10.60 -15.21 11.10
C GLN A 78 -11.46 -14.37 10.15
N VAL A 79 -12.40 -13.59 10.68
CA VAL A 79 -13.19 -12.64 9.87
C VAL A 79 -12.27 -11.62 9.19
N TYR A 80 -11.33 -11.05 9.94
CA TYR A 80 -10.35 -10.12 9.39
C TYR A 80 -9.51 -10.75 8.26
N LEU A 81 -8.99 -11.96 8.48
CA LEU A 81 -8.21 -12.71 7.48
C LEU A 81 -9.02 -12.96 6.19
N ARG A 82 -10.29 -13.35 6.30
CA ARG A 82 -11.16 -13.57 5.13
C ARG A 82 -11.36 -12.29 4.33
N LEU A 83 -11.61 -11.19 5.02
CA LEU A 83 -11.77 -9.89 4.38
C LEU A 83 -10.44 -9.37 3.79
N GLN A 84 -9.30 -9.66 4.41
CA GLN A 84 -7.98 -9.36 3.89
C GLN A 84 -7.73 -10.07 2.57
N LYS A 85 -8.03 -11.37 2.52
CA LYS A 85 -7.91 -12.18 1.29
C LYS A 85 -8.85 -11.67 0.20
N LEU A 86 -10.07 -11.26 0.54
CA LEU A 86 -10.99 -10.59 -0.38
C LEU A 86 -10.40 -9.29 -0.94
N TYR A 87 -9.89 -8.41 -0.06
CA TYR A 87 -9.26 -7.15 -0.47
C TYR A 87 -8.08 -7.38 -1.40
N LEU A 88 -7.19 -8.32 -1.07
CA LEU A 88 -6.01 -8.67 -1.87
C LEU A 88 -6.34 -9.53 -3.10
N ARG A 89 -7.58 -10.02 -3.24
CA ARG A 89 -8.01 -10.95 -4.29
C ARG A 89 -7.14 -12.21 -4.35
N ARG A 90 -6.90 -12.80 -3.18
CA ARG A 90 -6.07 -14.01 -2.98
C ARG A 90 -6.87 -15.22 -2.53
N ASP A 91 -6.29 -16.40 -2.75
CA ASP A 91 -6.71 -17.70 -2.20
C ASP A 91 -8.18 -18.06 -2.43
N GLY A 92 -8.77 -17.59 -3.53
CA GLY A 92 -10.17 -17.85 -3.87
C GLY A 92 -11.17 -17.33 -2.84
N ALA A 93 -10.83 -16.28 -2.07
CA ALA A 93 -11.72 -15.75 -1.04
C ALA A 93 -13.04 -15.26 -1.65
N THR A 94 -14.15 -15.68 -1.03
CA THR A 94 -15.51 -15.35 -1.45
C THR A 94 -16.23 -14.55 -0.38
N LEU A 95 -17.20 -13.74 -0.81
CA LEU A 95 -18.05 -12.99 0.10
C LEU A 95 -18.89 -13.93 0.99
N GLU A 96 -19.31 -15.07 0.45
CA GLU A 96 -19.99 -16.13 1.19
C GLU A 96 -19.14 -16.65 2.36
N GLY A 97 -17.86 -16.96 2.11
CA GLY A 97 -16.95 -17.42 3.18
C GLY A 97 -16.68 -16.35 4.24
N TYR A 98 -16.75 -15.06 3.87
CA TYR A 98 -16.74 -13.97 4.84
C TYR A 98 -18.01 -13.94 5.69
N HIS A 99 -19.20 -14.04 5.07
CA HIS A 99 -20.47 -14.03 5.81
C HIS A 99 -20.61 -15.20 6.79
N GLN A 100 -20.20 -16.41 6.40
CA GLN A 100 -20.16 -17.57 7.30
C GLN A 100 -19.22 -17.38 8.49
N ALA A 101 -18.12 -16.63 8.32
CA ALA A 101 -17.23 -16.29 9.42
C ALA A 101 -17.86 -15.22 10.33
N VAL A 102 -18.59 -14.26 9.76
CA VAL A 102 -19.31 -13.23 10.50
C VAL A 102 -20.44 -13.80 11.35
N GLU A 103 -21.19 -14.78 10.82
CA GLU A 103 -22.25 -15.46 11.58
C GLU A 103 -21.67 -16.10 12.85
N ARG A 104 -20.60 -16.89 12.71
CA ARG A 104 -19.88 -17.50 13.85
C ARG A 104 -19.32 -16.46 14.83
N LEU A 105 -18.77 -15.36 14.31
CA LEU A 105 -18.29 -14.25 15.14
C LEU A 105 -19.41 -13.64 15.99
N LEU A 106 -20.61 -13.46 15.43
CA LEU A 106 -21.73 -12.85 16.16
C LEU A 106 -22.35 -13.79 17.18
N GLU A 107 -22.29 -15.10 16.95
CA GLU A 107 -22.67 -16.11 17.96
C GLU A 107 -21.75 -16.05 19.19
N GLU A 108 -20.44 -15.91 18.97
CA GLU A 108 -19.44 -15.89 20.06
C GLU A 108 -19.29 -14.51 20.70
N MET A 109 -19.38 -13.44 19.91
CA MET A 109 -19.15 -12.06 20.33
C MET A 109 -20.21 -11.11 19.75
N PRO A 110 -21.41 -11.06 20.36
CA PRO A 110 -22.48 -10.15 19.95
C PRO A 110 -22.08 -8.67 19.94
N ALA A 111 -21.10 -8.28 20.76
CA ALA A 111 -20.55 -6.92 20.81
C ALA A 111 -19.90 -6.47 19.49
N ALA A 112 -19.55 -7.40 18.59
CA ALA A 112 -18.99 -7.10 17.27
C ALA A 112 -20.05 -6.58 16.27
N ALA A 113 -21.35 -6.62 16.60
CA ALA A 113 -22.44 -6.29 15.68
C ALA A 113 -22.29 -4.92 15.00
N GLU A 114 -21.88 -3.89 15.76
CA GLU A 114 -21.69 -2.55 15.20
C GLU A 114 -20.55 -2.50 14.15
N ALA A 115 -19.44 -3.18 14.42
CA ALA A 115 -18.31 -3.24 13.49
C ALA A 115 -18.68 -4.03 12.22
N VAL A 116 -19.42 -5.13 12.37
CA VAL A 116 -19.95 -5.93 11.26
C VAL A 116 -20.89 -5.10 10.39
N GLU A 117 -21.80 -4.33 10.98
CA GLU A 117 -22.72 -3.47 10.22
C GLU A 117 -21.96 -2.41 9.40
N LYS A 118 -20.97 -1.75 10.02
CA LYS A 118 -20.09 -0.78 9.34
C LYS A 118 -19.32 -1.43 8.19
N ALA A 119 -18.79 -2.64 8.41
CA ALA A 119 -18.06 -3.37 7.39
C ALA A 119 -18.95 -3.79 6.22
N ASN A 120 -20.15 -4.32 6.49
CA ASN A 120 -21.11 -4.70 5.46
C ASN A 120 -21.54 -3.51 4.60
N LYS A 121 -21.80 -2.35 5.21
CA LYS A 121 -22.07 -1.09 4.48
C LYS A 121 -20.90 -0.70 3.57
N ALA A 122 -19.68 -0.76 4.10
CA ALA A 122 -18.48 -0.46 3.32
C ALA A 122 -18.25 -1.47 2.17
N ILE A 123 -18.56 -2.76 2.36
CA ILE A 123 -18.49 -3.78 1.32
C ILE A 123 -19.51 -3.50 0.21
N ALA A 124 -20.75 -3.14 0.56
CA ALA A 124 -21.79 -2.78 -0.40
C ALA A 124 -21.38 -1.58 -1.26
N ASP A 125 -20.69 -0.61 -0.67
CA ASP A 125 -20.10 0.55 -1.37
C ASP A 125 -18.80 0.24 -2.14
N GLN A 126 -18.37 -1.03 -2.20
CA GLN A 126 -17.09 -1.48 -2.77
C GLN A 126 -15.84 -0.88 -2.09
N ARG A 127 -15.97 -0.39 -0.86
CA ARG A 127 -14.90 0.20 -0.03
C ARG A 127 -14.28 -0.84 0.91
N LEU A 128 -13.70 -1.89 0.33
CA LEU A 128 -13.16 -3.04 1.09
C LEU A 128 -12.09 -2.66 2.13
N TYR A 129 -11.27 -1.63 1.88
CA TYR A 129 -10.32 -1.15 2.87
C TYR A 129 -11.01 -0.51 4.09
N ALA A 130 -12.11 0.22 3.89
CA ALA A 130 -12.88 0.78 4.99
C ALA A 130 -13.53 -0.33 5.84
N ALA A 131 -13.96 -1.42 5.20
CA ALA A 131 -14.44 -2.60 5.89
C ALA A 131 -13.33 -3.27 6.73
N LEU A 132 -12.12 -3.42 6.18
CA LEU A 132 -10.95 -3.90 6.95
C LEU A 132 -10.66 -3.02 8.15
N LYS A 133 -10.68 -1.70 7.95
CA LYS A 133 -10.45 -0.73 9.02
C LYS A 133 -11.46 -0.89 10.16
N ALA A 134 -12.73 -1.15 9.87
CA ALA A 134 -13.75 -1.33 10.91
C ALA A 134 -13.42 -2.52 11.84
N TYR A 135 -12.97 -3.65 11.28
CA TYR A 135 -12.54 -4.80 12.08
C TYR A 135 -11.21 -4.58 12.78
N ARG A 136 -10.28 -3.86 12.14
CA ARG A 136 -9.01 -3.48 12.77
C ARG A 136 -9.25 -2.62 14.00
N ASP A 137 -10.09 -1.60 13.89
CA ASP A 137 -10.42 -0.71 15.00
C ASP A 137 -11.07 -1.51 16.16
N LEU A 138 -11.82 -2.59 15.86
CA LEU A 138 -12.34 -3.52 16.86
C LEU A 138 -11.23 -4.39 17.48
N LEU A 139 -10.34 -4.95 16.65
CA LEU A 139 -9.19 -5.73 17.12
C LEU A 139 -8.28 -4.91 18.05
N ASP A 140 -8.00 -3.66 17.71
CA ASP A 140 -7.22 -2.74 18.54
C ASP A 140 -7.85 -2.51 19.93
N GLN A 141 -9.17 -2.66 20.06
CA GLN A 141 -9.89 -2.48 21.33
C GLN A 141 -9.97 -3.78 22.15
N THR A 142 -10.09 -4.93 21.49
CA THR A 142 -10.42 -6.20 22.14
C THR A 142 -9.24 -7.16 22.25
N ASP A 143 -8.20 -6.97 21.44
CA ASP A 143 -7.11 -7.91 21.26
C ASP A 143 -5.77 -7.22 21.53
N GLU A 144 -5.30 -7.31 22.79
CA GLU A 144 -4.04 -6.71 23.23
C GLU A 144 -2.81 -7.20 22.43
N GLY A 145 -2.90 -8.35 21.75
CA GLY A 145 -1.83 -8.93 20.94
C GLY A 145 -1.78 -8.42 19.50
N TRP A 146 -2.84 -7.79 19.00
CA TRP A 146 -2.99 -7.38 17.60
C TRP A 146 -2.07 -6.21 17.21
N SER A 147 -2.04 -5.15 18.02
CA SER A 147 -1.34 -3.89 17.68
C SER A 147 0.17 -3.91 17.98
N SER A 148 0.67 -4.99 18.59
CA SER A 148 2.07 -5.16 19.00
C SER A 148 3.07 -5.20 17.83
N GLN A 149 2.59 -5.31 16.59
CA GLN A 149 3.41 -5.21 15.38
C GLN A 149 3.39 -3.78 14.80
N ALA A 150 3.82 -2.79 15.58
CA ALA A 150 3.81 -1.40 15.15
C ALA A 150 4.80 -1.12 14.01
N SER A 151 4.30 -0.54 12.91
CA SER A 151 4.75 0.77 12.39
C SER A 151 3.84 1.21 11.22
N GLU A 152 2.83 2.02 11.50
CA GLU A 152 2.01 2.71 10.48
C GLU A 152 2.75 3.96 9.92
N PRO A 153 2.44 4.43 8.69
CA PRO A 153 1.23 5.26 8.52
C PRO A 153 0.38 4.91 7.28
N ALA A 154 -0.94 5.03 7.44
CA ALA A 154 -1.96 5.17 6.40
C ALA A 154 -2.00 6.63 5.86
N PRO A 155 -2.70 6.99 4.76
CA PRO A 155 -3.53 6.18 3.85
C PRO A 155 -2.94 6.07 2.43
N ILE A 156 -3.17 4.92 1.81
CA ILE A 156 -2.87 4.68 0.39
C ILE A 156 -4.03 5.25 -0.42
N ARG A 157 -3.78 6.20 -1.32
CA ARG A 157 -4.79 6.60 -2.32
C ARG A 157 -4.81 5.54 -3.41
N GLN A 158 -5.86 4.72 -3.44
CA GLN A 158 -6.15 3.86 -4.58
C GLN A 158 -6.35 4.73 -5.83
N GLY A 159 -5.58 4.45 -6.89
CA GLY A 159 -5.78 5.04 -8.21
C GLY A 159 -6.79 4.22 -9.03
N ASP A 160 -7.38 4.86 -10.04
CA ASP A 160 -8.41 4.30 -10.92
C ASP A 160 -7.94 3.07 -11.72
N PRO A 161 -8.79 2.03 -11.88
CA PRO A 161 -8.47 0.62 -12.16
C PRO A 161 -7.74 0.22 -13.46
N GLU A 162 -7.17 1.12 -14.25
CA GLU A 162 -6.80 0.84 -15.65
C GLU A 162 -5.37 0.31 -15.94
N ALA A 163 -4.52 0.04 -14.94
CA ALA A 163 -3.14 -0.42 -15.19
C ALA A 163 -2.62 -1.54 -14.27
N LEU A 164 -1.83 -2.46 -14.84
CA LEU A 164 -1.07 -3.48 -14.11
C LEU A 164 -0.06 -2.82 -13.15
N PRO A 165 0.15 -3.38 -11.93
CA PRO A 165 1.06 -2.80 -10.97
C PRO A 165 2.50 -2.81 -11.49
N ARG A 166 3.15 -1.64 -11.47
CA ARG A 166 4.58 -1.49 -11.71
C ARG A 166 5.26 -1.05 -10.43
N VAL A 167 6.32 -1.76 -10.05
CA VAL A 167 7.13 -1.45 -8.87
C VAL A 167 8.50 -1.00 -9.34
N GLU A 168 8.85 0.25 -9.05
CA GLU A 168 10.17 0.79 -9.34
C GLU A 168 10.91 1.17 -8.05
N PHE A 169 12.19 0.82 -8.00
CA PHE A 169 13.09 1.26 -6.95
C PHE A 169 13.50 2.71 -7.17
N VAL A 170 13.23 3.59 -6.21
CA VAL A 170 13.62 5.00 -6.30
C VAL A 170 14.97 5.20 -5.59
N ARG A 171 16.06 5.33 -6.36
CA ARG A 171 17.36 5.77 -5.82
C ARG A 171 17.25 7.19 -5.27
N ASP A 172 17.34 7.36 -3.95
CA ASP A 172 17.46 8.69 -3.35
C ASP A 172 18.85 9.28 -3.65
N ARG A 173 18.94 10.07 -4.72
CA ARG A 173 20.20 10.69 -5.17
C ARG A 173 20.79 11.67 -4.14
N ARG A 174 20.05 12.09 -3.11
CA ARG A 174 20.57 13.02 -2.09
C ARG A 174 21.46 12.30 -1.07
N LYS A 175 21.11 11.06 -0.68
CA LYS A 175 21.88 10.29 0.30
C LYS A 175 23.25 9.82 -0.23
N TYR A 176 23.33 9.42 -1.50
CA TYR A 176 24.58 8.89 -2.06
C TYR A 176 25.59 9.95 -2.53
N ARG A 177 25.21 11.23 -2.62
CA ARG A 177 26.14 12.30 -2.97
C ARG A 177 27.01 12.76 -1.79
N ALA A 178 26.63 12.41 -0.56
CA ALA A 178 27.35 12.81 0.65
C ALA A 178 28.62 11.97 0.93
N GLY A 179 28.83 10.86 0.21
CA GLY A 179 29.99 9.98 0.39
C GLY A 179 31.17 10.21 -0.58
N ALA A 180 30.98 11.02 -1.64
CA ALA A 180 31.95 11.11 -2.74
C ALA A 180 33.01 12.23 -2.58
N SER A 181 33.11 12.89 -1.42
CA SER A 181 34.04 14.02 -1.21
C SER A 181 35.01 13.86 -0.03
N ARG A 182 35.35 12.63 0.36
CA ARG A 182 36.47 12.37 1.29
C ARG A 182 37.44 11.34 0.71
N SER A 183 38.20 11.77 -0.28
CA SER A 183 39.46 11.12 -0.68
C SER A 183 40.35 12.18 -1.33
N GLN A 184 41.18 12.86 -0.54
CA GLN A 184 42.45 13.38 -1.03
C GLN A 184 43.55 12.81 -0.12
N PRO A 185 44.55 12.10 -0.66
CA PRO A 185 45.74 11.72 0.09
C PRO A 185 46.69 12.92 0.16
N GLY A 186 47.23 13.16 1.36
CA GLY A 186 48.43 13.97 1.58
C GLY A 186 49.59 13.04 1.89
#